data_AF-A0A831Z2D7-F1
#
_entry.id   AF-A0A831Z2D7-F1
#
_cell.length_a   1.000
_cell.length_b   1.000
_cell.length_c   1.000
_cell.angle_alpha   90.00
_cell.angle_beta   90.00
_cell.angle_gamma   90.00
#
_symmetry.space_group_name_H-M   'P 1'
#
loop_
_entity.id
_entity.type
_entity.pdbx_description
1 polymer ?
#
loop_
_entity_poly.entity_id
_entity_poly.type
_entity_poly.pdbx_seq_one_letter_code
_entity_poly.pdbx_strand_id
1 'polypeptide(L)'
;MFQSQVLWVESTRAYLWRRLRRFVGVPFFFAVFGAGVFGIVQLASWLGYHSAMAVEIVMPTATSLPTDTPLPTATPFQPSSPTAPPDFPTATSTVTATPYREPVPQLIDGLWTYGQDQPMTAEELDGLVGFLNSDPLLMDEDAYYITFLASETAYGAFAQDYGESLQSFLLRHVAWMDREIREADPPVAGGLIARRLIVIADGVWGSDNEERGRDYLAHGLQDSDGSWTFIDPYCPAACAYYDQELRLDFGLMHEWIHTIFKLPDHYALDFHAQYDVYDILAEIPESWRFYSAGERPDISRNDFAMGGSGSTLRRYSALQLAERRARGIVHESGRAWPEMNFLAQVPQSVVWDLGPERAGANVLVYRSQPCPPDYFGSEASLCKILGPVPILKGQLDEQGQIAVGNLFSGYGEIVPHNEGVLFIRVQAGEEILLRWLDIRDFNLAVWEGFGEAAMMRFNLASADDSPENFAWEVEYEQMVASEPFLPD
;
A
#
# COMPACT_ATOMS: atom_id res chain seq x y z
N MET A 1 -24.42 -38.04 32.09
CA MET A 1 -23.63 -37.59 30.92
C MET A 1 -24.33 -37.92 29.58
N PHE A 2 -25.67 -37.86 29.50
CA PHE A 2 -26.44 -38.11 28.25
C PHE A 2 -27.68 -37.18 28.08
N GLN A 3 -27.87 -36.19 28.96
CA GLN A 3 -28.96 -35.22 28.87
C GLN A 3 -28.55 -33.85 28.27
N SER A 4 -27.25 -33.55 28.17
CA SER A 4 -26.75 -32.28 27.60
C SER A 4 -26.66 -32.29 26.07
N GLN A 5 -26.62 -33.45 25.43
CA GLN A 5 -26.56 -33.54 23.96
C GLN A 5 -27.93 -33.44 23.29
N VAL A 6 -29.03 -33.77 23.99
CA VAL A 6 -30.39 -33.68 23.43
C VAL A 6 -30.88 -32.22 23.38
N LEU A 7 -30.50 -31.40 24.37
CA LEU A 7 -30.86 -29.96 24.40
C LEU A 7 -30.11 -29.11 23.36
N TRP A 8 -28.92 -29.53 22.93
CA TRP A 8 -28.16 -28.85 21.86
C TRP A 8 -28.71 -29.16 20.46
N VAL A 9 -29.23 -30.37 20.25
CA VAL A 9 -29.85 -30.75 18.97
C VAL A 9 -31.22 -30.08 18.78
N GLU A 10 -32.03 -29.93 19.83
CA GLU A 10 -33.32 -29.24 19.72
C GLU A 10 -33.21 -27.72 19.59
N SER A 11 -32.22 -27.07 20.23
CA SER A 11 -31.98 -25.63 20.08
C SER A 11 -31.40 -25.28 18.70
N THR A 12 -30.50 -26.11 18.18
CA THR A 12 -29.92 -25.94 16.83
C THR A 12 -30.97 -26.20 15.74
N ARG A 13 -31.90 -27.15 15.95
CA ARG A 13 -33.01 -27.41 15.04
C ARG A 13 -34.05 -26.29 15.05
N ALA A 14 -34.37 -25.70 16.21
CA ALA A 14 -35.26 -24.54 16.30
C ALA A 14 -34.64 -23.27 15.70
N TYR A 15 -33.33 -23.09 15.82
CA TYR A 15 -32.57 -21.99 15.23
C TYR A 15 -32.49 -22.10 13.70
N LEU A 16 -32.16 -23.29 13.17
CA LEU A 16 -32.14 -23.57 11.74
C LEU A 16 -33.53 -23.46 11.11
N TRP A 17 -34.59 -23.90 11.80
CA TRP A 17 -35.97 -23.78 11.28
C TRP A 17 -36.50 -22.33 11.32
N ARG A 18 -35.98 -21.45 12.19
CA ARG A 18 -36.27 -20.00 12.11
C ARG A 18 -35.54 -19.31 10.95
N ARG A 19 -34.33 -19.75 10.59
CA ARG A 19 -33.56 -19.21 9.45
C ARG A 19 -34.05 -19.72 8.08
N LEU A 20 -34.40 -21.00 7.97
CA LEU A 20 -34.87 -21.61 6.72
C LEU A 20 -36.26 -21.12 6.27
N ARG A 21 -37.10 -20.63 7.19
CA ARG A 21 -38.40 -20.02 6.84
C ARG A 21 -38.29 -18.69 6.10
N ARG A 22 -37.12 -18.04 6.11
CA ARG A 22 -36.86 -16.80 5.35
C ARG A 22 -36.30 -17.06 3.94
N PHE A 23 -36.00 -18.31 3.57
CA PHE A 23 -35.27 -18.63 2.34
C PHE A 23 -35.99 -19.57 1.35
N VAL A 24 -37.29 -19.82 1.52
CA VAL A 24 -38.04 -20.61 0.53
C VAL A 24 -38.74 -19.71 -0.49
N GLY A 25 -38.02 -19.49 -1.60
CA GLY A 25 -38.59 -19.18 -2.91
C GLY A 25 -37.69 -19.79 -3.99
N VAL A 26 -38.17 -20.86 -4.64
CA VAL A 26 -37.66 -21.55 -5.85
C VAL A 26 -36.77 -22.82 -5.63
N PRO A 27 -36.97 -23.94 -6.38
CA PRO A 27 -36.75 -25.31 -5.87
C PRO A 27 -35.48 -26.04 -6.37
N PHE A 28 -34.82 -26.71 -5.42
CA PHE A 28 -34.37 -28.12 -5.38
C PHE A 28 -34.24 -28.89 -6.72
N PHE A 29 -33.15 -28.71 -7.48
CA PHE A 29 -32.79 -29.66 -8.56
C PHE A 29 -31.29 -29.97 -8.76
N PHE A 30 -30.36 -29.45 -7.95
CA PHE A 30 -28.91 -29.66 -8.17
C PHE A 30 -28.18 -30.58 -7.16
N ALA A 31 -28.89 -31.32 -6.31
CA ALA A 31 -28.27 -32.04 -5.19
C ALA A 31 -27.66 -33.42 -5.50
N VAL A 32 -27.66 -33.93 -6.75
CA VAL A 32 -27.22 -35.32 -7.00
C VAL A 32 -26.01 -35.46 -7.95
N PHE A 33 -25.58 -34.43 -8.68
CA PHE A 33 -24.44 -34.55 -9.60
C PHE A 33 -23.10 -33.96 -9.08
N GLY A 34 -23.10 -33.21 -7.98
CA GLY A 34 -21.89 -32.53 -7.46
C GLY A 34 -20.96 -33.39 -6.58
N ALA A 35 -21.41 -34.54 -6.09
CA ALA A 35 -20.66 -35.31 -5.08
C ALA A 35 -19.55 -36.22 -5.65
N GLY A 36 -19.53 -36.49 -6.96
CA GLY A 36 -18.56 -37.41 -7.57
C GLY A 36 -17.24 -36.77 -7.98
N VAL A 37 -17.24 -35.47 -8.32
CA VAL A 37 -16.06 -34.79 -8.88
C VAL A 37 -15.19 -34.14 -7.79
N PHE A 38 -15.79 -33.71 -6.68
CA PHE A 38 -15.06 -33.09 -5.56
C PHE A 38 -14.24 -34.09 -4.71
N GLY A 39 -14.62 -35.37 -4.69
CA GLY A 39 -13.93 -36.38 -3.87
C GLY A 39 -12.55 -36.79 -4.41
N ILE A 40 -12.31 -36.66 -5.72
CA ILE A 40 -11.04 -37.08 -6.35
C ILE A 40 -9.99 -35.96 -6.27
N VAL A 41 -10.42 -34.70 -6.30
CA VAL A 41 -9.51 -33.54 -6.20
C VAL A 41 -8.99 -33.35 -4.77
N GLN A 42 -9.80 -33.60 -3.74
CA GLN A 42 -9.33 -33.49 -2.34
C GLN A 42 -8.33 -34.58 -1.93
N LEU A 43 -8.41 -35.78 -2.51
CA LEU A 43 -7.46 -36.86 -2.17
C LEU A 43 -6.07 -36.64 -2.78
N ALA A 44 -5.99 -36.01 -3.96
CA ALA A 44 -4.73 -35.64 -4.61
C ALA A 44 -4.03 -34.48 -3.87
N SER A 45 -4.78 -33.48 -3.41
CA SER A 45 -4.24 -32.38 -2.60
C SER A 45 -3.75 -32.83 -1.22
N TRP A 46 -4.40 -33.85 -0.62
CA TRP A 46 -3.99 -34.39 0.68
C TRP A 46 -2.69 -35.22 0.62
N LEU A 47 -2.45 -35.97 -0.47
CA LEU A 47 -1.21 -36.73 -0.65
C LEU A 47 0.00 -35.86 -1.02
N GLY A 48 -0.22 -34.72 -1.71
CA GLY A 48 0.83 -33.72 -1.95
C GLY A 48 1.32 -33.02 -0.68
N TYR A 49 0.41 -32.79 0.28
CA TYR A 49 0.69 -32.03 1.51
C TYR A 49 1.58 -32.79 2.51
N HIS A 50 1.47 -34.12 2.60
CA HIS A 50 2.31 -34.91 3.52
C HIS A 50 3.76 -35.13 3.04
N SER A 51 4.08 -34.80 1.79
CA SER A 51 5.43 -34.95 1.25
C SER A 51 6.34 -33.74 1.53
N ALA A 52 5.75 -32.59 1.89
CA ALA A 52 6.47 -31.32 2.11
C ALA A 52 6.76 -31.01 3.60
N MET A 53 6.15 -31.74 4.54
CA MET A 53 6.41 -31.58 5.98
C MET A 53 7.27 -32.71 6.52
N ALA A 54 8.52 -32.78 6.06
CA ALA A 54 9.58 -33.53 6.70
C ALA A 54 10.89 -32.75 6.58
N VAL A 55 10.91 -31.52 7.09
CA VAL A 55 12.14 -30.79 7.37
C VAL A 55 12.15 -30.52 8.87
N GLU A 56 13.00 -31.25 9.58
CA GLU A 56 13.33 -31.01 10.98
C GLU A 56 13.83 -29.57 11.15
N ILE A 57 13.09 -28.77 11.92
CA ILE A 57 13.60 -27.50 12.45
C ILE A 57 14.60 -27.87 13.54
N VAL A 58 15.89 -27.87 13.19
CA VAL A 58 16.98 -27.97 14.15
C VAL A 58 17.13 -26.61 14.83
N MET A 59 16.64 -26.49 16.07
CA MET A 59 16.95 -25.34 16.92
C MET A 59 18.42 -25.41 17.37
N PRO A 60 19.24 -24.37 17.17
CA PRO A 60 20.60 -24.36 17.71
C PRO A 60 20.55 -24.25 19.24
N THR A 61 21.16 -25.25 19.87
CA THR A 61 21.30 -25.37 21.31
C THR A 61 22.31 -24.35 21.84
N ALA A 62 21.98 -23.76 22.99
CA ALA A 62 22.77 -22.79 23.72
C ALA A 62 24.26 -23.15 23.85
N THR A 63 25.15 -22.20 23.57
CA THR A 63 26.53 -22.20 24.09
C THR A 63 27.02 -20.78 24.41
N SER A 64 27.37 -20.60 25.69
CA SER A 64 28.27 -19.61 26.31
C SER A 64 27.97 -18.10 26.23
N LEU A 65 27.51 -17.57 27.38
CA LEU A 65 27.69 -16.19 27.86
C LEU A 65 29.17 -15.76 27.91
N PRO A 66 29.44 -14.46 27.82
CA PRO A 66 30.32 -13.76 28.74
C PRO A 66 29.52 -12.84 29.66
N THR A 67 29.75 -13.02 30.95
CA THR A 67 29.19 -12.29 32.09
C THR A 67 29.73 -10.85 32.17
N ASP A 68 28.90 -9.96 32.75
CA ASP A 68 29.22 -8.68 33.39
C ASP A 68 29.76 -7.55 32.50
N THR A 69 28.86 -6.66 32.07
CA THR A 69 29.18 -5.24 31.85
C THR A 69 28.13 -4.39 32.58
N PRO A 70 28.50 -3.58 33.59
CA PRO A 70 27.54 -2.73 34.28
C PRO A 70 27.07 -1.60 33.36
N LEU A 71 25.76 -1.36 33.34
CA LEU A 71 25.13 -0.17 32.74
C LEU A 71 25.75 1.11 33.32
N PRO A 72 26.04 2.14 32.49
CA PRO A 72 26.53 3.42 32.99
C PRO A 72 25.40 4.14 33.72
N THR A 73 25.67 4.54 34.97
CA THR A 73 24.78 5.42 35.74
C THR A 73 24.81 6.81 35.10
N ALA A 74 23.70 7.24 34.50
CA ALA A 74 23.55 8.60 33.97
C ALA A 74 23.67 9.62 35.11
N THR A 75 24.45 10.68 34.88
CA THR A 75 24.61 11.78 35.85
C THR A 75 23.39 12.70 35.75
N PRO A 76 22.72 13.08 36.85
CA PRO A 76 21.54 13.95 36.78
C PRO A 76 21.91 15.33 36.23
N PHE A 77 21.27 15.72 35.13
CA PHE A 77 21.36 17.08 34.58
C PHE A 77 20.46 18.01 35.42
N GLN A 78 21.02 19.11 35.93
CA GLN A 78 20.29 20.12 36.67
C GLN A 78 20.03 21.32 35.74
N PRO A 79 18.78 21.62 35.35
CA PRO A 79 18.52 22.74 34.45
C PRO A 79 18.76 24.08 35.15
N SER A 80 19.42 25.00 34.45
CA SER A 80 19.70 26.37 34.89
C SER A 80 18.41 27.14 35.16
N SER A 81 18.31 27.79 36.32
CA SER A 81 17.17 28.63 36.68
C SER A 81 17.07 29.88 35.80
N PRO A 82 15.88 30.28 35.32
CA PRO A 82 15.71 31.52 34.58
C PRO A 82 15.64 32.72 35.53
N THR A 83 16.40 33.77 35.23
CA THR A 83 16.35 35.06 35.93
C THR A 83 15.05 35.78 35.57
N ALA A 84 14.17 36.03 36.56
CA ALA A 84 12.90 36.73 36.36
C ALA A 84 13.06 38.26 36.28
N PRO A 85 12.27 38.98 35.45
CA PRO A 85 12.03 40.41 35.58
C PRO A 85 10.89 40.70 36.60
N PRO A 86 10.80 41.93 37.16
CA PRO A 86 9.95 42.18 38.34
C PRO A 86 8.49 42.50 38.00
N ASP A 87 7.63 42.08 38.94
CA ASP A 87 6.32 42.63 39.33
C ASP A 87 5.09 42.37 38.45
N PHE A 88 4.44 41.21 38.66
CA PHE A 88 2.98 41.06 38.72
C PHE A 88 2.59 40.01 39.78
N PRO A 89 1.44 40.17 40.47
CA PRO A 89 1.09 39.36 41.64
C PRO A 89 0.82 37.91 41.24
N THR A 90 1.61 37.01 41.83
CA THR A 90 1.57 35.56 41.60
C THR A 90 0.34 34.97 42.26
N ALA A 91 -0.58 34.42 41.46
CA ALA A 91 -1.47 33.37 41.93
C ALA A 91 -0.63 32.10 42.06
N THR A 92 -0.36 31.68 43.29
CA THR A 92 0.35 30.43 43.59
C THR A 92 -0.56 29.24 43.28
N SER A 93 -0.74 28.91 42.00
CA SER A 93 -1.06 27.55 41.61
C SER A 93 0.25 26.78 41.63
N THR A 94 0.50 26.08 42.74
CA THR A 94 1.41 24.93 42.74
C THR A 94 0.82 23.89 41.79
N VAL A 95 1.09 24.02 40.50
CA VAL A 95 1.09 22.89 39.57
C VAL A 95 2.26 22.04 40.02
N THR A 96 1.98 21.07 40.88
CA THR A 96 2.90 19.98 41.16
C THR A 96 3.13 19.30 39.83
N ALA A 97 4.24 19.61 39.16
CA ALA A 97 4.68 18.81 38.02
C ALA A 97 4.85 17.39 38.55
N THR A 98 3.97 16.49 38.14
CA THR A 98 4.11 15.06 38.42
C THR A 98 5.52 14.69 37.95
N PRO A 99 6.41 14.16 38.81
CA PRO A 99 7.75 13.81 38.38
C PRO A 99 7.61 12.81 37.23
N TYR A 100 8.17 13.14 36.07
CA TYR A 100 8.24 12.24 34.93
C TYR A 100 8.81 10.91 35.42
N ARG A 101 7.97 9.87 35.36
CA ARG A 101 8.38 8.52 35.67
C ARG A 101 8.88 7.93 34.37
N GLU A 102 10.12 7.47 34.37
CA GLU A 102 10.66 6.75 33.22
C GLU A 102 9.69 5.60 32.89
N PRO A 103 9.11 5.59 31.68
CA PRO A 103 8.10 4.62 31.32
C PRO A 103 8.75 3.24 31.23
N VAL A 104 8.14 2.25 31.87
CA VAL A 104 8.70 0.89 31.93
C VAL A 104 8.18 0.11 30.72
N PRO A 105 9.03 -0.22 29.73
CA PRO A 105 8.63 -1.08 28.63
C PRO A 105 8.38 -2.51 29.13
N GLN A 106 7.39 -3.18 28.55
CA GLN A 106 7.09 -4.58 28.79
C GLN A 106 7.13 -5.33 27.45
N LEU A 107 7.82 -6.47 27.39
CA LEU A 107 7.82 -7.30 26.19
C LEU A 107 6.64 -8.26 26.23
N ILE A 108 5.66 -8.06 25.34
CA ILE A 108 4.40 -8.79 25.32
C ILE A 108 4.22 -9.41 23.95
N ASP A 109 4.15 -10.74 23.92
CA ASP A 109 4.12 -11.54 22.68
C ASP A 109 5.22 -11.17 21.67
N GLY A 110 6.35 -10.64 22.15
CA GLY A 110 7.48 -10.22 21.33
C GLY A 110 7.47 -8.75 20.89
N LEU A 111 6.46 -7.95 21.26
CA LEU A 111 6.41 -6.51 20.97
C LEU A 111 6.63 -5.69 22.25
N TRP A 112 7.56 -4.73 22.19
CA TRP A 112 7.75 -3.77 23.28
C TRP A 112 6.50 -2.90 23.42
N THR A 113 5.87 -2.99 24.59
CA THR A 113 4.62 -2.32 24.91
C THR A 113 4.84 -1.35 26.06
N TYR A 114 4.35 -0.13 25.87
CA TYR A 114 4.34 0.92 26.89
C TYR A 114 2.90 1.19 27.31
N GLY A 115 2.67 1.50 28.59
CA GLY A 115 1.36 1.97 29.08
C GLY A 115 0.26 0.92 29.20
N GLN A 116 0.54 -0.39 29.05
CA GLN A 116 -0.49 -1.44 29.16
C GLN A 116 -1.29 -1.34 30.46
N ASP A 117 -0.60 -1.27 31.62
CA ASP A 117 -1.26 -1.33 32.93
C ASP A 117 -1.69 0.06 33.43
N GLN A 118 -1.04 1.09 32.89
CA GLN A 118 -1.27 2.51 33.18
C GLN A 118 -1.18 3.25 31.85
N PRO A 119 -2.31 3.36 31.13
CA PRO A 119 -2.37 4.07 29.85
C PRO A 119 -1.85 5.50 29.98
N MET A 120 -1.03 5.92 29.04
CA MET A 120 -0.26 7.16 29.14
C MET A 120 -1.15 8.40 29.00
N THR A 121 -0.97 9.40 29.86
CA THR A 121 -1.52 10.73 29.60
C THR A 121 -0.78 11.42 28.45
N ALA A 122 -1.30 12.56 27.98
CA ALA A 122 -0.63 13.36 26.96
C ALA A 122 0.79 13.78 27.40
N GLU A 123 0.95 14.25 28.64
CA GLU A 123 2.27 14.65 29.15
C GLU A 123 3.25 13.49 29.27
N GLU A 124 2.77 12.30 29.63
CA GLU A 124 3.60 11.09 29.73
C GLU A 124 4.02 10.59 28.35
N LEU A 125 3.12 10.65 27.37
CA LEU A 125 3.42 10.33 25.98
C LEU A 125 4.47 11.28 25.40
N ASP A 126 4.31 12.59 25.61
CA ASP A 126 5.29 13.60 25.17
C ASP A 126 6.66 13.34 25.82
N GLY A 127 6.67 12.99 27.10
CA GLY A 127 7.88 12.63 27.81
C GLY A 127 8.53 11.34 27.29
N LEU A 128 7.74 10.30 26.96
CA LEU A 128 8.25 9.08 26.33
C LEU A 128 8.87 9.38 24.96
N VAL A 129 8.20 10.15 24.10
CA VAL A 129 8.73 10.53 22.78
C VAL A 129 10.04 11.30 22.93
N GLY A 130 10.10 12.27 23.85
CA GLY A 130 11.32 13.00 24.16
C GLY A 130 12.46 12.09 24.64
N PHE A 131 12.15 11.10 25.47
CA PHE A 131 13.12 10.10 25.92
C PHE A 131 13.63 9.23 24.77
N LEU A 132 12.74 8.67 23.95
CA LEU A 132 13.10 7.82 22.81
C LEU A 132 13.95 8.56 21.78
N ASN A 133 13.69 9.84 21.56
CA ASN A 133 14.48 10.68 20.66
C ASN A 133 15.81 11.17 21.26
N SER A 134 16.00 11.05 22.57
CA SER A 134 17.27 11.44 23.19
C SER A 134 18.40 10.44 22.88
N ASP A 135 18.04 9.20 22.57
CA ASP A 135 18.94 8.13 22.12
C ASP A 135 18.15 7.17 21.19
N PRO A 136 17.88 7.60 19.94
CA PRO A 136 17.04 6.84 19.02
C PRO A 136 17.70 5.51 18.63
N LEU A 137 16.90 4.45 18.53
CA LEU A 137 17.40 3.16 18.06
C LEU A 137 17.89 3.28 16.62
N LEU A 138 19.01 2.62 16.32
CA LEU A 138 19.53 2.55 14.97
C LEU A 138 18.48 1.94 14.02
N MET A 139 18.30 2.60 12.88
CA MET A 139 17.49 2.13 11.75
C MET A 139 18.42 1.56 10.70
N ASP A 140 18.12 0.35 10.24
CA ASP A 140 18.80 -0.28 9.11
C ASP A 140 18.33 0.39 7.82
N GLU A 141 19.28 0.73 6.94
CA GLU A 141 19.03 1.39 5.65
C GLU A 141 18.04 0.64 4.75
N ASP A 142 17.87 -0.67 4.99
CA ASP A 142 17.05 -1.55 4.16
C ASP A 142 15.72 -1.94 4.79
N ALA A 143 15.44 -1.51 6.02
CA ALA A 143 14.26 -1.91 6.78
C ALA A 143 13.28 -0.75 6.96
N TYR A 144 12.00 -1.07 7.08
CA TYR A 144 10.96 -0.11 7.45
C TYR A 144 10.48 -0.39 8.86
N TYR A 145 10.14 0.67 9.60
CA TYR A 145 9.81 0.60 11.01
C TYR A 145 8.45 1.23 11.31
N ILE A 146 7.61 0.48 12.01
CA ILE A 146 6.29 0.96 12.46
C ILE A 146 6.19 1.00 13.98
N THR A 147 5.59 2.08 14.48
CA THR A 147 5.12 2.22 15.86
C THR A 147 3.59 2.22 15.90
N PHE A 148 3.01 1.39 16.75
CA PHE A 148 1.56 1.32 16.92
C PHE A 148 1.12 2.09 18.15
N LEU A 149 -0.05 2.71 18.09
CA LEU A 149 -0.75 3.23 19.25
C LEU A 149 -2.16 2.68 19.38
N ALA A 150 -2.59 2.51 20.61
CA ALA A 150 -3.95 2.14 20.94
C ALA A 150 -4.44 2.96 22.14
N SER A 151 -5.70 3.42 22.08
CA SER A 151 -6.37 3.92 23.27
C SER A 151 -6.57 2.79 24.29
N GLU A 152 -6.74 3.15 25.57
CA GLU A 152 -7.07 2.20 26.64
C GLU A 152 -8.28 1.37 26.25
N THR A 153 -9.33 2.02 25.74
CA THR A 153 -10.55 1.37 25.31
C THR A 153 -10.30 0.40 24.14
N ALA A 154 -9.57 0.81 23.09
CA ALA A 154 -9.30 -0.06 21.95
C ALA A 154 -8.42 -1.26 22.33
N TYR A 155 -7.37 -1.01 23.13
CA TYR A 155 -6.46 -2.05 23.61
C TYR A 155 -7.19 -3.08 24.47
N GLY A 156 -7.99 -2.63 25.44
CA GLY A 156 -8.72 -3.48 26.35
C GLY A 156 -9.85 -4.27 25.68
N ALA A 157 -10.60 -3.63 24.78
CA ALA A 157 -11.71 -4.26 24.07
C ALA A 157 -11.23 -5.38 23.13
N PHE A 158 -10.13 -5.15 22.41
CA PHE A 158 -9.63 -6.11 21.42
C PHE A 158 -9.39 -7.50 22.03
N ALA A 159 -8.70 -7.57 23.17
CA ALA A 159 -8.42 -8.84 23.84
C ALA A 159 -9.69 -9.56 24.32
N GLN A 160 -10.69 -8.81 24.78
CA GLN A 160 -11.96 -9.36 25.25
C GLN A 160 -12.81 -9.91 24.09
N ASP A 161 -12.87 -9.17 22.98
CA ASP A 161 -13.75 -9.48 21.86
C ASP A 161 -13.17 -10.55 20.94
N TYR A 162 -11.85 -10.58 20.77
CA TYR A 162 -11.16 -11.44 19.81
C TYR A 162 -10.39 -12.61 20.43
N GLY A 163 -10.24 -12.64 21.76
CA GLY A 163 -9.56 -13.73 22.46
C GLY A 163 -8.07 -13.86 22.11
N GLU A 164 -7.45 -12.80 21.59
CA GLU A 164 -6.01 -12.68 21.34
C GLU A 164 -5.53 -11.27 21.72
N SER A 165 -4.25 -11.10 22.06
CA SER A 165 -3.70 -9.77 22.33
C SER A 165 -3.61 -8.95 21.05
N LEU A 166 -3.69 -7.62 21.19
CA LEU A 166 -3.48 -6.72 20.07
C LEU A 166 -2.06 -6.87 19.49
N GLN A 167 -1.06 -7.10 20.33
CA GLN A 167 0.33 -7.33 19.90
C GLN A 167 0.45 -8.55 19.00
N SER A 168 -0.12 -9.69 19.40
CA SER A 168 -0.13 -10.91 18.59
C SER A 168 -0.83 -10.69 17.24
N PHE A 169 -1.94 -9.95 17.25
CA PHE A 169 -2.64 -9.57 16.02
C PHE A 169 -1.74 -8.72 15.11
N LEU A 170 -1.13 -7.65 15.64
CA LEU A 170 -0.28 -6.74 14.86
C LEU A 170 0.96 -7.43 14.31
N LEU A 171 1.66 -8.21 15.13
CA LEU A 171 2.85 -8.95 14.72
C LEU A 171 2.56 -9.99 13.64
N ARG A 172 1.36 -10.59 13.63
CA ARG A 172 0.94 -11.49 12.54
C ARG A 172 0.83 -10.76 11.20
N HIS A 173 0.30 -9.54 11.19
CA HIS A 173 0.19 -8.73 9.97
C HIS A 173 1.57 -8.25 9.52
N VAL A 174 2.38 -7.77 10.45
CA VAL A 174 3.77 -7.36 10.17
C VAL A 174 4.59 -8.51 9.62
N ALA A 175 4.48 -9.71 10.18
CA ALA A 175 5.19 -10.89 9.68
C ALA A 175 4.73 -11.30 8.27
N TRP A 176 3.44 -11.16 7.96
CA TRP A 176 2.94 -11.38 6.60
C TRP A 176 3.55 -10.37 5.62
N MET A 177 3.42 -9.06 5.93
CA MET A 177 3.97 -8.00 5.07
C MET A 177 5.49 -8.13 4.90
N ASP A 178 6.23 -8.37 5.99
CA ASP A 178 7.68 -8.56 5.96
C ASP A 178 8.08 -9.69 5.01
N ARG A 179 7.37 -10.83 5.05
CA ARG A 179 7.60 -11.92 4.10
C ARG A 179 7.40 -11.48 2.66
N GLU A 180 6.24 -10.90 2.35
CA GLU A 180 5.91 -10.47 0.99
C GLU A 180 6.87 -9.40 0.44
N ILE A 181 7.36 -8.51 1.31
CA ILE A 181 8.33 -7.46 0.98
C ILE A 181 9.73 -8.05 0.70
N ARG A 182 10.15 -9.05 1.49
CA ARG A 182 11.44 -9.75 1.30
C ARG A 182 11.43 -10.68 0.10
N GLU A 183 10.27 -11.23 -0.26
CA GLU A 183 10.08 -12.15 -1.40
C GLU A 183 9.74 -11.41 -2.71
N ALA A 184 9.59 -10.08 -2.66
CA ALA A 184 9.33 -9.25 -3.83
C ALA A 184 10.47 -9.29 -4.86
N ASP A 185 10.19 -8.78 -6.07
CA ASP A 185 11.18 -8.65 -7.15
C ASP A 185 11.25 -7.20 -7.65
N PRO A 186 12.33 -6.44 -7.33
CA PRO A 186 13.47 -6.85 -6.51
C PRO A 186 13.11 -6.97 -5.01
N PRO A 187 13.85 -7.77 -4.23
CA PRO A 187 13.57 -7.95 -2.81
C PRO A 187 14.00 -6.72 -2.00
N VAL A 188 13.20 -6.34 -1.00
CA VAL A 188 13.57 -5.31 -0.03
C VAL A 188 14.20 -6.00 1.19
N ALA A 189 15.52 -5.96 1.26
CA ALA A 189 16.32 -6.83 2.11
C ALA A 189 16.08 -6.68 3.63
N GLY A 190 15.78 -5.48 4.13
CA GLY A 190 15.56 -5.24 5.56
C GLY A 190 14.11 -5.43 5.99
N GLY A 191 13.16 -5.46 5.05
CA GLY A 191 11.76 -5.83 5.29
C GLY A 191 10.99 -4.83 6.17
N LEU A 192 10.06 -5.33 7.00
CA LEU A 192 9.22 -4.53 7.90
C LEU A 192 9.35 -4.99 9.35
N ILE A 193 9.56 -4.03 10.26
CA ILE A 193 9.80 -4.29 11.68
C ILE A 193 8.85 -3.46 12.54
N ALA A 194 8.12 -4.13 13.42
CA ALA A 194 7.38 -3.48 14.49
C ALA A 194 8.33 -3.04 15.61
N ARG A 195 8.39 -1.74 15.91
CA ARG A 195 9.23 -1.20 16.99
C ARG A 195 8.57 -1.37 18.35
N ARG A 196 7.34 -0.90 18.46
CA ARG A 196 6.62 -0.81 19.73
C ARG A 196 5.12 -0.62 19.55
N LEU A 197 4.38 -0.94 20.61
CA LEU A 197 3.01 -0.51 20.85
C LEU A 197 3.00 0.45 22.05
N ILE A 198 2.30 1.57 21.96
CA ILE A 198 2.10 2.49 23.08
C ILE A 198 0.59 2.55 23.37
N VAL A 199 0.21 2.28 24.62
CA VAL A 199 -1.17 2.37 25.09
C VAL A 199 -1.35 3.73 25.77
N ILE A 200 -2.30 4.51 25.28
CA ILE A 200 -2.59 5.86 25.73
C ILE A 200 -3.94 5.91 26.43
N ALA A 201 -4.10 6.81 27.40
CA ALA A 201 -5.39 7.04 28.04
C ALA A 201 -6.41 7.55 27.02
N ASP A 202 -7.68 7.18 27.22
CA ASP A 202 -8.77 7.68 26.38
C ASP A 202 -8.82 9.22 26.42
N GLY A 203 -9.09 9.85 25.27
CA GLY A 203 -9.20 11.30 25.16
C GLY A 203 -7.87 12.06 25.03
N VAL A 204 -6.71 11.37 25.08
CA VAL A 204 -5.43 11.96 24.63
C VAL A 204 -5.52 12.38 23.16
N TRP A 205 -6.17 11.56 22.34
CA TRP A 205 -6.67 11.93 21.02
C TRP A 205 -8.15 11.56 20.89
N GLY A 206 -8.90 12.38 20.18
CA GLY A 206 -10.29 12.09 19.82
C GLY A 206 -10.40 11.57 18.39
N SER A 207 -11.54 10.99 18.04
CA SER A 207 -11.90 10.54 16.68
C SER A 207 -11.69 11.63 15.62
N ASP A 208 -11.93 12.89 15.98
CA ASP A 208 -11.81 14.04 15.08
C ASP A 208 -10.35 14.48 14.85
N ASN A 209 -9.38 13.76 15.43
CA ASN A 209 -7.96 14.11 15.44
C ASN A 209 -7.03 12.91 15.15
N GLU A 210 -7.53 11.85 14.51
CA GLU A 210 -6.74 10.67 14.11
C GLU A 210 -5.55 11.04 13.20
N GLU A 211 -5.71 12.03 12.32
CA GLU A 211 -4.60 12.58 11.52
C GLU A 211 -3.47 13.13 12.39
N ARG A 212 -3.78 13.74 13.53
CA ARG A 212 -2.77 14.23 14.46
C ARG A 212 -2.06 13.10 15.18
N GLY A 213 -2.73 11.98 15.47
CA GLY A 213 -2.06 10.78 16.01
C GLY A 213 -1.07 10.17 15.00
N ARG A 214 -1.46 10.12 13.72
CA ARG A 214 -0.59 9.67 12.63
C ARG A 214 0.60 10.62 12.42
N ASP A 215 0.35 11.93 12.35
CA ASP A 215 1.38 12.95 12.15
C ASP A 215 2.35 13.06 13.34
N TYR A 216 1.82 13.06 14.57
CA TYR A 216 2.59 13.27 15.79
C TYR A 216 3.69 12.22 16.00
N LEU A 217 3.44 10.97 15.61
CA LEU A 217 4.42 9.88 15.79
C LEU A 217 5.23 9.61 14.53
N ALA A 218 4.64 9.77 13.34
CA ALA A 218 5.36 9.62 12.08
C ALA A 218 6.42 10.71 11.88
N HIS A 219 6.24 11.90 12.48
CA HIS A 219 7.23 12.99 12.46
C HIS A 219 7.93 13.21 13.79
N GLY A 220 7.37 12.67 14.88
CA GLY A 220 7.91 12.82 16.22
C GLY A 220 8.98 11.80 16.58
N LEU A 221 8.90 10.54 16.14
CA LEU A 221 9.85 9.50 16.53
C LEU A 221 10.96 9.34 15.49
N GLN A 222 12.22 9.54 15.90
CA GLN A 222 13.38 9.47 15.01
C GLN A 222 13.79 8.06 14.58
N ASP A 223 13.21 7.02 15.19
CA ASP A 223 13.54 5.61 14.93
C ASP A 223 12.39 4.79 14.33
N SER A 224 11.45 5.48 13.68
CA SER A 224 10.23 4.94 13.05
C SER A 224 9.92 5.65 11.74
N ASP A 225 9.53 4.92 10.70
CA ASP A 225 9.15 5.48 9.37
C ASP A 225 7.67 5.89 9.32
N GLY A 226 6.86 5.26 10.15
CA GLY A 226 5.44 5.57 10.28
C GLY A 226 4.84 5.05 11.57
N SER A 227 3.55 5.37 11.75
CA SER A 227 2.78 4.92 12.89
C SER A 227 1.32 4.70 12.57
N TRP A 228 0.69 3.71 13.20
CA TRP A 228 -0.74 3.45 13.06
C TRP A 228 -1.46 3.51 14.40
N THR A 229 -2.69 4.01 14.41
CA THR A 229 -3.47 4.27 15.63
C THR A 229 -4.78 3.51 15.65
N PHE A 230 -5.12 2.95 16.81
CA PHE A 230 -6.44 2.40 17.13
C PHE A 230 -7.06 3.26 18.23
N ILE A 231 -7.83 4.28 17.86
CA ILE A 231 -8.49 5.17 18.82
C ILE A 231 -9.81 4.57 19.30
N ASP A 232 -10.55 3.97 18.36
CA ASP A 232 -11.79 3.26 18.64
C ASP A 232 -11.59 1.73 18.71
N PRO A 233 -12.49 0.99 19.39
CA PRO A 233 -12.51 -0.46 19.35
C PRO A 233 -12.52 -0.98 17.91
N TYR A 234 -11.49 -1.73 17.56
CA TYR A 234 -11.34 -2.26 16.21
C TYR A 234 -11.89 -3.68 16.13
N CYS A 235 -12.75 -3.91 15.14
CA CYS A 235 -13.40 -5.20 14.89
C CYS A 235 -13.02 -5.71 13.49
N PRO A 236 -11.96 -6.55 13.38
CA PRO A 236 -11.52 -7.06 12.08
C PRO A 236 -12.64 -7.77 11.30
N ALA A 237 -13.53 -8.49 11.97
CA ALA A 237 -14.64 -9.21 11.33
C ALA A 237 -15.67 -8.30 10.63
N ALA A 238 -15.67 -7.00 10.95
CA ALA A 238 -16.51 -6.03 10.26
C ALA A 238 -15.84 -5.48 8.98
N CYS A 239 -14.53 -5.70 8.81
CA CYS A 239 -13.81 -5.28 7.61
C CYS A 239 -14.17 -6.20 6.43
N ALA A 240 -14.42 -5.59 5.26
CA ALA A 240 -14.72 -6.32 4.02
C ALA A 240 -13.56 -7.20 3.54
N TYR A 241 -12.36 -6.96 4.07
CA TYR A 241 -11.09 -7.52 3.59
C TYR A 241 -10.36 -8.37 4.64
N TYR A 242 -11.09 -8.75 5.70
CA TYR A 242 -10.59 -9.67 6.71
C TYR A 242 -10.73 -11.13 6.26
N ASP A 243 -9.61 -11.79 6.10
CA ASP A 243 -9.51 -13.22 5.83
C ASP A 243 -9.59 -14.01 7.15
N GLN A 244 -10.64 -14.82 7.28
CA GLN A 244 -10.89 -15.60 8.50
C GLN A 244 -9.93 -16.79 8.67
N GLU A 245 -9.43 -17.36 7.56
CA GLU A 245 -8.55 -18.52 7.60
C GLU A 245 -7.14 -18.12 8.00
N LEU A 246 -6.65 -17.02 7.42
CA LEU A 246 -5.34 -16.43 7.73
C LEU A 246 -5.36 -15.56 8.99
N ARG A 247 -6.55 -15.11 9.41
CA ARG A 247 -6.76 -14.11 10.46
C ARG A 247 -5.99 -12.80 10.18
N LEU A 248 -6.04 -12.37 8.92
CA LEU A 248 -5.38 -11.17 8.41
C LEU A 248 -6.42 -10.20 7.86
N ASP A 249 -6.27 -8.91 8.16
CA ASP A 249 -7.00 -7.82 7.52
C ASP A 249 -6.13 -7.18 6.44
N PHE A 250 -6.44 -7.47 5.17
CA PHE A 250 -5.73 -6.88 4.04
C PHE A 250 -6.05 -5.39 3.86
N GLY A 251 -7.22 -4.93 4.29
CA GLY A 251 -7.56 -3.51 4.31
C GLY A 251 -6.71 -2.74 5.31
N LEU A 252 -6.46 -3.31 6.49
CA LEU A 252 -5.55 -2.71 7.47
C LEU A 252 -4.11 -2.63 6.96
N MET A 253 -3.61 -3.70 6.32
CA MET A 253 -2.26 -3.71 5.74
C MET A 253 -2.11 -2.71 4.59
N HIS A 254 -3.14 -2.53 3.77
CA HIS A 254 -3.21 -1.50 2.75
C HIS A 254 -3.00 -0.09 3.34
N GLU A 255 -3.70 0.25 4.43
CA GLU A 255 -3.50 1.53 5.11
C GLU A 255 -2.08 1.71 5.69
N TRP A 256 -1.47 0.62 6.16
CA TRP A 256 -0.09 0.62 6.63
C TRP A 256 0.91 0.86 5.49
N ILE A 257 0.62 0.40 4.28
CA ILE A 257 1.45 0.69 3.11
C ILE A 257 1.55 2.19 2.86
N HIS A 258 0.42 2.90 2.85
CA HIS A 258 0.40 4.34 2.70
C HIS A 258 1.11 5.05 3.85
N THR A 259 0.89 4.58 5.07
CA THR A 259 1.41 5.25 6.27
C THR A 259 2.89 5.01 6.52
N ILE A 260 3.43 3.84 6.18
CA ILE A 260 4.83 3.49 6.43
C ILE A 260 5.66 3.69 5.16
N PHE A 261 5.21 3.12 4.05
CA PHE A 261 5.96 3.09 2.79
C PHE A 261 5.61 4.24 1.87
N LYS A 262 4.63 5.09 2.19
CA LYS A 262 4.25 6.25 1.39
C LYS A 262 4.01 5.90 -0.09
N LEU A 263 3.46 4.72 -0.34
CA LEU A 263 3.15 4.29 -1.70
C LEU A 263 1.80 4.90 -2.14
N PRO A 264 1.61 5.20 -3.43
CA PRO A 264 0.33 5.63 -3.96
C PRO A 264 -0.69 4.50 -3.98
N ASP A 265 -1.98 4.84 -4.09
CA ASP A 265 -2.97 3.88 -4.55
C ASP A 265 -2.69 3.47 -6.00
N HIS A 266 -2.55 2.17 -6.25
CA HIS A 266 -2.12 1.66 -7.56
C HIS A 266 -3.26 1.21 -8.47
N TYR A 267 -4.45 1.83 -8.44
CA TYR A 267 -5.61 1.39 -9.22
C TYR A 267 -5.21 0.93 -10.64
N ALA A 268 -5.42 -0.35 -10.92
CA ALA A 268 -5.03 -0.98 -12.18
C ALA A 268 -5.75 -0.25 -13.32
N LEU A 269 -4.97 0.50 -14.12
CA LEU A 269 -5.36 1.35 -15.26
C LEU A 269 -6.88 1.56 -15.34
N ASP A 270 -7.42 2.30 -14.37
CA ASP A 270 -8.85 2.61 -14.36
C ASP A 270 -9.04 3.83 -15.24
N PHE A 271 -9.74 3.69 -16.38
CA PHE A 271 -10.00 4.81 -17.27
C PHE A 271 -11.51 4.98 -17.49
N HIS A 272 -11.98 6.20 -17.23
CA HIS A 272 -13.38 6.59 -17.41
C HIS A 272 -13.47 7.69 -18.47
N ALA A 273 -13.73 7.31 -19.71
CA ALA A 273 -14.06 8.24 -20.78
C ALA A 273 -15.47 8.81 -20.56
N GLN A 274 -15.56 10.04 -20.04
CA GLN A 274 -16.86 10.70 -19.87
C GLN A 274 -17.48 11.12 -21.21
N TYR A 275 -18.76 10.80 -21.40
CA TYR A 275 -19.54 10.91 -22.63
C TYR A 275 -19.61 12.28 -23.35
N ASP A 276 -19.07 13.35 -22.77
CA ASP A 276 -19.26 14.73 -23.28
C ASP A 276 -18.13 15.22 -24.22
N VAL A 277 -17.09 14.41 -24.48
CA VAL A 277 -16.03 14.72 -25.46
C VAL A 277 -16.25 13.90 -26.75
N TYR A 278 -17.08 14.42 -27.64
CA TYR A 278 -17.69 13.63 -28.73
C TYR A 278 -16.72 13.02 -29.76
N ASP A 279 -15.60 13.64 -30.08
CA ASP A 279 -14.80 13.22 -31.24
C ASP A 279 -13.81 12.08 -30.94
N ILE A 280 -13.06 12.17 -29.84
CA ILE A 280 -12.09 11.11 -29.46
C ILE A 280 -12.82 9.85 -29.00
N LEU A 281 -13.89 10.03 -28.24
CA LEU A 281 -14.62 8.92 -27.64
C LEU A 281 -15.42 8.13 -28.68
N ALA A 282 -15.83 8.76 -29.78
CA ALA A 282 -16.47 8.07 -30.89
C ALA A 282 -15.55 7.00 -31.50
N GLU A 283 -14.23 7.19 -31.45
CA GLU A 283 -13.23 6.25 -31.98
C GLU A 283 -12.89 5.13 -31.00
N ILE A 284 -13.18 5.30 -29.71
CA ILE A 284 -13.04 4.26 -28.68
C ILE A 284 -14.27 3.33 -28.74
N PRO A 285 -14.09 2.00 -28.84
CA PRO A 285 -15.17 1.04 -28.74
C PRO A 285 -16.01 1.30 -27.49
N GLU A 286 -17.33 1.25 -27.62
CA GLU A 286 -18.24 1.61 -26.52
C GLU A 286 -17.97 0.78 -25.25
N SER A 287 -17.66 -0.51 -25.41
CA SER A 287 -17.29 -1.42 -24.31
C SER A 287 -16.01 -1.02 -23.57
N TRP A 288 -15.16 -0.18 -24.16
CA TRP A 288 -13.88 0.24 -23.58
C TRP A 288 -13.96 1.60 -22.87
N ARG A 289 -15.06 2.34 -23.03
CA ARG A 289 -15.17 3.72 -22.50
C ARG A 289 -15.27 3.80 -20.98
N PHE A 290 -15.64 2.70 -20.32
CA PHE A 290 -15.74 2.57 -18.85
C PHE A 290 -14.80 1.49 -18.32
N TYR A 291 -13.66 1.35 -18.98
CA TYR A 291 -12.82 0.19 -18.80
C TYR A 291 -11.76 0.39 -17.71
N SER A 292 -11.74 -0.55 -16.77
CA SER A 292 -10.63 -0.75 -15.84
C SER A 292 -9.78 -1.91 -16.32
N ALA A 293 -8.52 -1.65 -16.69
CA ALA A 293 -7.58 -2.71 -17.03
C ALA A 293 -7.31 -3.60 -15.82
N GLY A 294 -7.80 -4.84 -15.93
CA GLY A 294 -7.62 -5.87 -14.94
C GLY A 294 -6.25 -6.52 -15.11
N GLU A 295 -5.36 -6.27 -14.15
CA GLU A 295 -4.12 -7.01 -13.91
C GLU A 295 -3.06 -6.96 -15.01
N ARG A 296 -1.89 -6.44 -14.64
CA ARG A 296 -0.63 -6.66 -15.32
C ARG A 296 0.33 -7.43 -14.39
N PRO A 297 1.32 -8.15 -14.92
CA PRO A 297 2.32 -8.84 -14.10
C PRO A 297 3.06 -7.90 -13.14
N ASP A 298 3.29 -6.66 -13.54
CA ASP A 298 4.00 -5.61 -12.80
C ASP A 298 3.11 -4.76 -11.90
N ILE A 299 1.84 -4.58 -12.27
CA ILE A 299 0.80 -3.82 -11.54
C ILE A 299 -0.49 -4.64 -11.49
N SER A 300 -0.84 -5.20 -10.33
CA SER A 300 -1.98 -6.11 -10.18
C SER A 300 -2.92 -5.67 -9.07
N ARG A 301 -4.21 -6.04 -9.17
CA ARG A 301 -5.22 -5.91 -8.09
C ARG A 301 -4.83 -6.58 -6.78
N ASN A 302 -3.86 -7.51 -6.83
CA ASN A 302 -3.33 -8.20 -5.66
C ASN A 302 -2.12 -7.49 -5.02
N ASP A 303 -1.66 -6.35 -5.55
CA ASP A 303 -0.62 -5.53 -4.92
C ASP A 303 -1.12 -4.94 -3.59
N PHE A 304 -0.31 -4.88 -2.54
CA PHE A 304 -0.73 -4.25 -1.27
C PHE A 304 -1.12 -2.77 -1.40
N ALA A 305 -0.51 -2.05 -2.34
CA ALA A 305 -0.84 -0.67 -2.66
C ALA A 305 -2.15 -0.54 -3.45
N MET A 306 -2.83 -1.65 -3.76
CA MET A 306 -4.20 -1.62 -4.27
C MET A 306 -5.20 -1.57 -3.13
N GLY A 307 -6.18 -0.69 -3.27
CA GLY A 307 -7.35 -0.67 -2.41
C GLY A 307 -8.03 -2.04 -2.32
N GLY A 308 -8.51 -2.36 -1.12
CA GLY A 308 -9.38 -3.48 -0.88
C GLY A 308 -8.68 -4.78 -0.49
N SER A 309 -8.09 -5.55 -1.39
CA SER A 309 -7.72 -6.96 -1.09
C SER A 309 -6.30 -7.36 -1.47
N GLY A 310 -5.40 -6.39 -1.64
CA GLY A 310 -3.99 -6.64 -1.93
C GLY A 310 -3.33 -7.52 -0.88
N SER A 311 -2.63 -8.58 -1.30
CA SER A 311 -1.98 -9.54 -0.40
C SER A 311 -0.49 -9.77 -0.68
N THR A 312 0.02 -9.17 -1.76
CA THR A 312 1.39 -9.37 -2.28
C THR A 312 2.02 -8.04 -2.66
N LEU A 313 3.35 -7.89 -2.60
CA LEU A 313 4.02 -6.71 -3.16
C LEU A 313 4.42 -6.99 -4.62
N ARG A 314 3.91 -6.22 -5.60
CA ARG A 314 4.24 -6.41 -7.02
C ARG A 314 5.43 -5.56 -7.43
N ARG A 315 5.92 -5.86 -8.64
CA ARG A 315 7.15 -5.30 -9.21
C ARG A 315 7.18 -3.79 -9.17
N TYR A 316 6.08 -3.11 -9.51
CA TYR A 316 6.06 -1.64 -9.48
C TYR A 316 6.31 -1.08 -8.08
N SER A 317 5.56 -1.54 -7.09
CA SER A 317 5.74 -1.13 -5.68
C SER A 317 7.14 -1.50 -5.17
N ALA A 318 7.64 -2.69 -5.52
CA ALA A 318 8.97 -3.15 -5.13
C ALA A 318 10.10 -2.29 -5.73
N LEU A 319 10.01 -1.97 -7.04
CA LEU A 319 10.96 -1.08 -7.71
C LEU A 319 10.91 0.34 -7.16
N GLN A 320 9.73 0.85 -6.79
CA GLN A 320 9.61 2.17 -6.15
C GLN A 320 10.37 2.20 -4.81
N LEU A 321 10.27 1.15 -3.99
CA LEU A 321 11.03 1.03 -2.74
C LEU A 321 12.54 0.87 -3.00
N ALA A 322 12.93 0.09 -4.01
CA ALA A 322 14.33 -0.07 -4.40
C ALA A 322 14.95 1.25 -4.90
N GLU A 323 14.21 2.03 -5.69
CA GLU A 323 14.61 3.36 -6.15
C GLU A 323 14.70 4.34 -4.98
N ARG A 324 13.83 4.22 -3.97
CA ARG A 324 13.92 5.01 -2.75
C ARG A 324 15.23 4.73 -1.99
N ARG A 325 15.60 3.46 -1.88
CA ARG A 325 16.89 3.03 -1.32
C ARG A 325 18.06 3.58 -2.14
N ALA A 326 18.02 3.46 -3.46
CA ALA A 326 19.09 3.96 -4.34
C ALA A 326 19.34 5.47 -4.17
N ARG A 327 18.29 6.23 -3.86
CA ARG A 327 18.36 7.68 -3.57
C ARG A 327 18.75 8.01 -2.12
N GLY A 328 18.82 7.02 -1.23
CA GLY A 328 19.19 7.17 0.17
C GLY A 328 18.12 7.85 1.04
N ILE A 329 16.83 7.74 0.66
CA ILE A 329 15.75 8.51 1.31
C ILE A 329 14.73 7.63 2.03
N VAL A 330 15.07 6.37 2.34
CA VAL A 330 14.18 5.37 2.97
C VAL A 330 13.49 5.94 4.20
N HIS A 331 14.27 6.57 5.09
CA HIS A 331 13.79 7.17 6.35
C HIS A 331 13.54 8.68 6.28
N GLU A 332 13.62 9.28 5.09
CA GLU A 332 13.39 10.72 4.91
C GLU A 332 11.91 11.00 4.62
N SER A 333 11.04 10.82 5.62
CA SER A 333 9.58 10.93 5.49
C SER A 333 9.10 12.19 4.76
N GLY A 334 9.75 13.34 4.97
CA GLY A 334 9.41 14.59 4.29
C GLY A 334 9.63 14.57 2.77
N ARG A 335 10.59 13.75 2.29
CA ARG A 335 10.84 13.55 0.85
C ARG A 335 10.09 12.36 0.28
N ALA A 336 9.76 11.37 1.11
CA ALA A 336 8.95 10.23 0.69
C ALA A 336 7.45 10.55 0.61
N TRP A 337 6.94 11.51 1.39
CA TRP A 337 5.51 11.84 1.44
C TRP A 337 4.88 12.21 0.09
N PRO A 338 5.52 13.04 -0.77
CA PRO A 338 5.02 13.30 -2.11
C PRO A 338 4.84 12.03 -2.97
N GLU A 339 5.61 10.97 -2.70
CA GLU A 339 5.56 9.69 -3.43
C GLU A 339 4.30 8.87 -3.18
N MET A 340 3.40 9.33 -2.30
CA MET A 340 2.00 8.85 -2.25
C MET A 340 1.20 9.23 -3.50
N ASN A 341 1.82 9.99 -4.41
CA ASN A 341 1.37 10.24 -5.76
C ASN A 341 2.39 9.66 -6.76
N PHE A 342 2.05 9.66 -8.05
CA PHE A 342 2.99 9.18 -9.05
C PHE A 342 4.14 10.16 -9.27
N LEU A 343 5.37 9.65 -9.22
CA LEU A 343 6.57 10.43 -9.47
C LEU A 343 6.64 10.81 -10.96
N ALA A 344 7.08 12.02 -11.26
CA ALA A 344 7.35 12.46 -12.64
C ALA A 344 8.72 11.97 -13.16
N GLN A 345 9.14 10.76 -12.77
CA GLN A 345 10.38 10.14 -13.24
C GLN A 345 10.15 9.51 -14.62
N VAL A 346 10.51 10.24 -15.67
CA VAL A 346 10.32 9.86 -17.07
C VAL A 346 11.65 9.99 -17.81
N PRO A 347 12.03 9.03 -18.68
CA PRO A 347 13.24 9.19 -19.49
C PRO A 347 13.18 10.45 -20.36
N GLN A 348 14.33 11.12 -20.56
CA GLN A 348 14.37 12.35 -21.36
C GLN A 348 14.04 12.09 -22.83
N SER A 349 14.55 10.97 -23.35
CA SER A 349 14.28 10.49 -24.70
C SER A 349 13.52 9.18 -24.65
N VAL A 350 12.35 9.15 -25.29
CA VAL A 350 11.55 7.93 -25.40
C VAL A 350 11.25 7.68 -26.87
N VAL A 351 11.53 6.46 -27.32
CA VAL A 351 11.09 5.94 -28.63
C VAL A 351 10.11 4.81 -28.39
N TRP A 352 8.99 4.84 -29.10
CA TRP A 352 8.11 3.69 -29.19
C TRP A 352 8.46 2.89 -30.43
N ASP A 353 8.64 1.58 -30.27
CA ASP A 353 8.88 0.64 -31.35
C ASP A 353 7.67 -0.29 -31.47
N LEU A 354 6.87 -0.06 -32.52
CA LEU A 354 5.61 -0.73 -32.79
C LEU A 354 5.71 -1.72 -33.96
N GLY A 355 6.93 -2.00 -34.42
CA GLY A 355 7.23 -2.98 -35.45
C GLY A 355 7.12 -2.44 -36.89
N PRO A 356 8.00 -2.91 -37.80
CA PRO A 356 8.08 -2.42 -39.18
C PRO A 356 6.82 -2.67 -40.00
N GLU A 357 5.97 -3.62 -39.61
CA GLU A 357 4.66 -3.86 -40.21
C GLU A 357 3.69 -2.68 -40.05
N ARG A 358 3.98 -1.76 -39.12
CA ARG A 358 3.21 -0.54 -38.88
C ARG A 358 3.87 0.71 -39.48
N ALA A 359 4.95 0.57 -40.25
CA ALA A 359 5.64 1.68 -40.88
C ALA A 359 4.68 2.62 -41.64
N GLY A 360 4.82 3.93 -41.41
CA GLY A 360 3.95 4.94 -42.00
C GLY A 360 2.57 5.07 -41.35
N ALA A 361 2.25 4.35 -40.28
CA ALA A 361 1.00 4.54 -39.54
C ALA A 361 0.95 5.90 -38.83
N ASN A 362 -0.22 6.52 -38.81
CA ASN A 362 -0.42 7.80 -38.11
C ASN A 362 -0.65 7.55 -36.62
N VAL A 363 0.00 8.33 -35.76
CA VAL A 363 -0.08 8.21 -34.31
C VAL A 363 -0.67 9.49 -33.71
N LEU A 364 -1.70 9.33 -32.88
CA LEU A 364 -2.26 10.39 -32.05
C LEU A 364 -2.19 9.95 -30.59
N VAL A 365 -1.70 10.83 -29.72
CA VAL A 365 -1.65 10.58 -28.27
C VAL A 365 -2.42 11.65 -27.54
N TYR A 366 -3.33 11.22 -26.67
CA TYR A 366 -4.11 12.05 -25.78
C TYR A 366 -3.68 11.77 -24.35
N ARG A 367 -3.73 12.80 -23.50
CA ARG A 367 -3.40 12.71 -22.07
C ARG A 367 -4.62 13.09 -21.26
N SER A 368 -4.79 12.44 -20.11
CA SER A 368 -5.84 12.82 -19.17
C SER A 368 -5.60 14.22 -18.59
N GLN A 369 -6.68 14.88 -18.20
CA GLN A 369 -6.71 16.26 -17.72
C GLN A 369 -7.41 16.33 -16.36
N PRO A 370 -7.16 17.39 -15.58
CA PRO A 370 -7.83 17.57 -14.31
C PRO A 370 -9.35 17.65 -14.51
N CYS A 371 -10.11 17.05 -13.60
CA CYS A 371 -11.55 17.09 -13.70
C CYS A 371 -12.14 18.45 -13.30
N PRO A 372 -13.26 18.86 -13.94
CA PRO A 372 -13.95 20.08 -13.58
C PRO A 372 -14.35 20.10 -12.10
N PRO A 373 -14.27 21.27 -11.42
CA PRO A 373 -14.66 21.40 -10.02
C PRO A 373 -16.09 20.93 -9.71
N ASP A 374 -17.02 20.98 -10.66
CA ASP A 374 -18.43 20.67 -10.38
C ASP A 374 -18.70 19.16 -10.19
N TYR A 375 -17.68 18.30 -10.41
CA TYR A 375 -17.74 16.85 -10.18
C TYR A 375 -17.54 16.45 -8.71
N PHE A 376 -17.37 17.40 -7.78
CA PHE A 376 -17.19 17.15 -6.33
C PHE A 376 -18.46 16.58 -5.67
N GLY A 377 -18.65 15.27 -5.78
CA GLY A 377 -19.79 14.59 -5.17
C GLY A 377 -19.62 13.08 -4.99
N SER A 378 -18.40 12.55 -4.87
CA SER A 378 -18.02 11.38 -4.04
C SER A 378 -16.71 10.70 -4.46
N GLU A 379 -16.20 10.87 -5.69
CA GLU A 379 -15.06 10.09 -6.18
C GLU A 379 -14.13 10.89 -7.12
N ALA A 380 -13.62 12.03 -6.65
CA ALA A 380 -12.69 12.87 -7.41
C ALA A 380 -11.40 12.12 -7.84
N SER A 381 -11.06 11.02 -7.17
CA SER A 381 -9.94 10.12 -7.50
C SER A 381 -10.19 9.24 -8.75
N LEU A 382 -11.43 9.07 -9.21
CA LEU A 382 -11.77 8.20 -10.35
C LEU A 382 -11.95 8.94 -11.67
N CYS A 383 -11.98 10.26 -11.64
CA CYS A 383 -12.28 11.05 -12.82
C CYS A 383 -10.99 11.27 -13.64
N LYS A 384 -10.83 10.53 -14.75
CA LYS A 384 -9.74 10.68 -15.71
C LYS A 384 -10.30 11.05 -17.08
N ILE A 385 -10.37 12.35 -17.38
CA ILE A 385 -10.95 12.84 -18.63
C ILE A 385 -9.85 13.04 -19.68
N LEU A 386 -10.00 12.45 -20.88
CA LEU A 386 -9.08 12.74 -21.98
C LEU A 386 -9.28 14.15 -22.52
N GLY A 387 -8.18 14.89 -22.66
CA GLY A 387 -8.20 16.17 -23.34
C GLY A 387 -8.62 16.04 -24.81
N PRO A 388 -9.43 16.96 -25.36
CA PRO A 388 -9.89 16.91 -26.75
C PRO A 388 -8.78 17.15 -27.79
N VAL A 389 -7.62 17.64 -27.33
CA VAL A 389 -6.46 17.97 -28.19
C VAL A 389 -5.35 16.96 -27.90
N PRO A 390 -4.84 16.26 -28.92
CA PRO A 390 -3.74 15.33 -28.71
C PRO A 390 -2.46 16.09 -28.39
N ILE A 391 -1.69 15.56 -27.44
CA ILE A 391 -0.39 16.07 -27.02
C ILE A 391 0.73 15.68 -27.99
N LEU A 392 0.49 14.66 -28.82
CA LEU A 392 1.39 14.24 -29.91
C LEU A 392 0.57 13.90 -31.16
N LYS A 393 1.04 14.39 -32.30
CA LYS A 393 0.59 13.98 -33.64
C LYS A 393 1.84 13.64 -34.45
N GLY A 394 1.93 12.41 -34.94
CA GLY A 394 3.10 11.96 -35.69
C GLY A 394 2.80 10.79 -36.60
N GLN A 395 3.86 10.25 -37.18
CA GLN A 395 3.82 9.09 -38.07
C GLN A 395 4.98 8.17 -37.72
N LEU A 396 4.76 6.85 -37.78
CA LEU A 396 5.82 5.87 -37.61
C LEU A 396 6.78 5.91 -38.80
N ASP A 397 8.08 5.81 -38.52
CA ASP A 397 9.12 5.75 -39.54
C ASP A 397 9.15 4.41 -40.29
N GLU A 398 10.17 4.20 -41.12
CA GLU A 398 10.34 2.97 -41.91
C GLU A 398 10.58 1.72 -41.05
N GLN A 399 10.99 1.89 -39.79
CA GLN A 399 11.20 0.83 -38.82
C GLN A 399 9.96 0.60 -37.95
N GLY A 400 8.91 1.40 -38.10
CA GLY A 400 7.73 1.34 -37.23
C GLY A 400 7.94 2.07 -35.90
N GLN A 401 8.88 3.02 -35.84
CA GLN A 401 9.27 3.71 -34.63
C GLN A 401 8.81 5.17 -34.63
N ILE A 402 8.65 5.74 -33.44
CA ILE A 402 8.40 7.17 -33.25
C ILE A 402 9.07 7.67 -31.97
N ALA A 403 9.84 8.75 -32.10
CA ALA A 403 10.35 9.50 -30.96
C ALA A 403 9.22 10.34 -30.35
N VAL A 404 8.86 10.06 -29.10
CA VAL A 404 7.79 10.76 -28.37
C VAL A 404 8.32 11.68 -27.27
N GLY A 405 9.56 11.46 -26.83
CA GLY A 405 10.16 12.23 -25.74
C GLY A 405 9.35 12.12 -24.43
N ASN A 406 9.48 13.13 -23.57
CA ASN A 406 8.73 13.18 -22.32
C ASN A 406 7.31 13.74 -22.53
N LEU A 407 6.33 12.85 -22.64
CA LEU A 407 4.90 13.15 -22.79
C LEU A 407 4.25 13.72 -21.51
N PHE A 408 4.96 13.70 -20.38
CA PHE A 408 4.58 14.31 -19.11
C PHE A 408 5.42 15.57 -18.81
N SER A 409 6.11 16.11 -19.82
CA SER A 409 6.78 17.40 -19.70
C SER A 409 5.75 18.48 -19.32
N GLY A 410 6.10 19.30 -18.33
CA GLY A 410 5.24 20.33 -17.75
C GLY A 410 4.65 20.00 -16.38
N TYR A 411 4.71 18.75 -15.92
CA TYR A 411 4.50 18.42 -14.51
C TYR A 411 5.75 18.76 -13.69
N GLY A 412 5.56 18.99 -12.39
CA GLY A 412 6.66 19.17 -11.44
C GLY A 412 7.29 17.84 -11.06
N GLU A 413 7.54 17.61 -9.78
CA GLU A 413 8.06 16.32 -9.28
C GLU A 413 7.02 15.21 -9.26
N ILE A 414 5.74 15.57 -9.33
CA ILE A 414 4.58 14.67 -9.19
C ILE A 414 3.63 14.84 -10.37
N VAL A 415 3.12 13.71 -10.86
CA VAL A 415 1.98 13.63 -11.78
C VAL A 415 0.74 13.22 -10.99
N PRO A 416 -0.31 14.05 -10.94
CA PRO A 416 -1.56 13.68 -10.28
C PRO A 416 -2.17 12.39 -10.84
N HIS A 417 -2.75 11.57 -9.97
CA HIS A 417 -3.38 10.29 -10.31
C HIS A 417 -4.41 10.36 -11.46
N ASN A 418 -5.15 11.46 -11.53
CA ASN A 418 -6.17 11.73 -12.56
C ASN A 418 -5.58 12.25 -13.89
N GLU A 419 -4.32 12.66 -13.90
CA GLU A 419 -3.63 13.28 -15.05
C GLU A 419 -2.50 12.41 -15.63
N GLY A 420 -2.24 11.27 -14.99
CA GLY A 420 -1.15 10.36 -15.35
C GLY A 420 -1.43 9.40 -16.49
N VAL A 421 -2.57 9.45 -17.19
CA VAL A 421 -2.97 8.43 -18.18
C VAL A 421 -2.84 8.93 -19.61
N LEU A 422 -2.39 8.06 -20.52
CA LEU A 422 -2.27 8.29 -21.95
C LEU A 422 -3.19 7.35 -22.72
N PHE A 423 -3.88 7.90 -23.72
CA PHE A 423 -4.56 7.14 -24.77
C PHE A 423 -3.82 7.30 -26.09
N ILE A 424 -3.46 6.17 -26.70
CA ILE A 424 -2.72 6.12 -27.94
C ILE A 424 -3.64 5.54 -29.01
N ARG A 425 -3.73 6.23 -30.13
CA ARG A 425 -4.43 5.79 -31.33
C ARG A 425 -3.44 5.70 -32.48
N VAL A 426 -3.36 4.53 -33.09
CA VAL A 426 -2.50 4.25 -34.26
C VAL A 426 -3.39 3.86 -35.42
N GLN A 427 -3.25 4.54 -36.55
CA GLN A 427 -4.00 4.25 -37.76
C GLN A 427 -3.07 3.72 -38.85
N ALA A 428 -3.23 2.44 -39.16
CA ALA A 428 -2.47 1.71 -40.17
C ALA A 428 -3.39 1.39 -41.36
N GLY A 429 -3.42 2.29 -42.35
CA GLY A 429 -4.38 2.20 -43.45
C GLY A 429 -5.82 2.42 -42.96
N GLU A 430 -6.67 1.41 -43.12
CA GLU A 430 -8.08 1.42 -42.66
C GLU A 430 -8.24 0.91 -41.23
N GLU A 431 -7.22 0.25 -40.66
CA GLU A 431 -7.26 -0.29 -39.31
C GLU A 431 -6.94 0.78 -38.26
N ILE A 432 -7.74 0.83 -37.19
CA ILE A 432 -7.50 1.66 -36.00
C ILE A 432 -7.13 0.75 -34.85
N LEU A 433 -5.99 1.04 -34.24
CA LEU A 433 -5.43 0.32 -33.11
C LEU A 433 -5.25 1.27 -31.93
N LEU A 434 -5.42 0.73 -30.73
CA LEU A 434 -5.61 1.49 -29.51
C LEU A 434 -4.70 0.95 -28.40
N ARG A 435 -4.21 1.85 -27.53
CA ARG A 435 -3.42 1.49 -26.36
C ARG A 435 -3.61 2.49 -25.22
N TRP A 436 -3.59 1.98 -23.99
CA TRP A 436 -3.44 2.77 -22.77
C TRP A 436 -2.02 2.61 -22.23
N LEU A 437 -1.45 3.72 -21.79
CA LEU A 437 -0.26 3.76 -20.93
C LEU A 437 -0.53 4.74 -19.80
N ASP A 438 0.27 4.70 -18.74
CA ASP A 438 0.28 5.74 -17.73
C ASP A 438 1.69 6.06 -17.24
N ILE A 439 1.83 7.08 -16.38
CA ILE A 439 3.10 7.54 -15.84
C ILE A 439 3.94 6.42 -15.20
N ARG A 440 3.30 5.37 -14.67
CA ARG A 440 3.96 4.23 -14.06
C ARG A 440 4.79 3.44 -15.06
N ASP A 441 4.33 3.35 -16.32
CA ASP A 441 5.08 2.72 -17.41
C ASP A 441 6.44 3.39 -17.64
N PHE A 442 6.51 4.70 -17.44
CA PHE A 442 7.73 5.49 -17.61
C PHE A 442 8.59 5.47 -16.35
N ASN A 443 7.97 5.45 -15.17
CA ASN A 443 8.67 5.24 -13.91
C ASN A 443 9.41 3.90 -13.92
N LEU A 444 8.75 2.82 -14.35
CA LEU A 444 9.37 1.50 -14.53
C LEU A 444 10.60 1.56 -15.45
N ALA A 445 10.50 2.25 -16.59
CA ALA A 445 11.66 2.42 -17.48
C ALA A 445 12.85 3.06 -16.75
N VAL A 446 12.61 4.10 -15.94
CA VAL A 446 13.68 4.74 -15.15
C VAL A 446 14.24 3.78 -14.11
N TRP A 447 13.37 3.12 -13.33
CA TRP A 447 13.75 2.27 -12.19
C TRP A 447 14.43 0.97 -12.61
N GLU A 448 14.16 0.50 -13.81
CA GLU A 448 14.86 -0.64 -14.42
C GLU A 448 16.21 -0.25 -15.04
N GLY A 449 16.59 1.05 -14.98
CA GLY A 449 17.91 1.55 -15.35
C GLY A 449 17.99 2.25 -16.69
N PHE A 450 16.86 2.54 -17.36
CA PHE A 450 16.82 3.18 -18.69
C PHE A 450 16.62 4.71 -18.63
N GLY A 451 17.09 5.36 -17.56
CA GLY A 451 16.69 6.72 -17.16
C GLY A 451 17.00 7.87 -18.13
N GLU A 452 18.02 7.76 -18.99
CA GLU A 452 18.33 8.82 -19.97
C GLU A 452 17.54 8.66 -21.27
N ALA A 453 17.49 7.43 -21.78
CA ALA A 453 16.86 7.11 -23.05
C ALA A 453 16.35 5.67 -23.05
N ALA A 454 15.06 5.51 -23.34
CA ALA A 454 14.38 4.22 -23.35
C ALA A 454 13.63 4.00 -24.66
N MET A 455 13.77 2.81 -25.20
CA MET A 455 12.89 2.29 -26.24
C MET A 455 11.83 1.42 -25.57
N MET A 456 10.57 1.73 -25.79
CA MET A 456 9.43 0.98 -25.26
C MET A 456 8.75 0.21 -26.38
N ARG A 457 8.54 -1.09 -26.18
CA ARG A 457 7.76 -1.96 -27.07
C ARG A 457 6.51 -2.42 -26.35
N PHE A 458 5.38 -2.39 -27.05
CA PHE A 458 4.11 -2.82 -26.49
C PHE A 458 3.12 -3.18 -27.59
N ASN A 459 2.16 -4.03 -27.23
CA ASN A 459 1.10 -4.44 -28.14
C ASN A 459 0.04 -3.35 -28.29
N LEU A 460 -0.56 -3.25 -29.47
CA LEU A 460 -1.72 -2.42 -29.75
C LEU A 460 -2.95 -3.30 -29.93
N ALA A 461 -4.08 -2.86 -29.38
CA ALA A 461 -5.32 -3.60 -29.38
C ALA A 461 -6.27 -3.07 -30.47
N SER A 462 -6.99 -3.96 -31.12
CA SER A 462 -8.06 -3.65 -32.07
C SER A 462 -9.40 -3.50 -31.36
N ALA A 463 -10.43 -3.02 -32.06
CA ALA A 463 -11.79 -2.91 -31.49
C ALA A 463 -12.41 -4.25 -31.08
N ASP A 464 -11.90 -5.37 -31.62
CA ASP A 464 -12.41 -6.72 -31.35
C ASP A 464 -11.73 -7.37 -30.13
N ASP A 465 -10.64 -6.78 -29.63
CA ASP A 465 -9.94 -7.30 -28.46
C ASP A 465 -10.71 -7.06 -27.16
N SER A 466 -10.49 -7.94 -26.19
CA SER A 466 -10.99 -7.78 -24.82
C SER A 466 -9.93 -7.07 -23.99
N PRO A 467 -10.19 -5.85 -23.50
CA PRO A 467 -9.23 -5.14 -22.67
C PRO A 467 -8.85 -5.90 -21.40
N GLU A 468 -9.72 -6.76 -20.86
CA GLU A 468 -9.45 -7.58 -19.66
C GLU A 468 -8.42 -8.66 -19.87
N ASN A 469 -8.27 -9.13 -21.11
CA ASN A 469 -7.39 -10.24 -21.43
C ASN A 469 -6.28 -9.84 -22.40
N PHE A 470 -6.18 -8.54 -22.70
CA PHE A 470 -5.17 -8.01 -23.60
C PHE A 470 -3.82 -7.91 -22.88
N ALA A 471 -2.73 -8.20 -23.61
CA ALA A 471 -1.37 -8.13 -23.11
C ALA A 471 -0.89 -6.67 -22.99
N TRP A 472 -1.16 -6.06 -21.83
CA TRP A 472 -0.78 -4.68 -21.50
C TRP A 472 0.67 -4.52 -21.02
N GLU A 473 1.50 -5.55 -21.13
CA GLU A 473 2.91 -5.45 -20.79
C GLU A 473 3.64 -4.45 -21.69
N VAL A 474 4.71 -3.88 -21.17
CA VAL A 474 5.66 -3.02 -21.88
C VAL A 474 7.04 -3.65 -21.71
N GLU A 475 7.77 -3.77 -22.80
CA GLU A 475 9.17 -4.16 -22.79
C GLU A 475 10.04 -2.92 -22.96
N TYR A 476 11.15 -2.88 -22.23
CA TYR A 476 12.07 -1.74 -22.21
C TYR A 476 13.43 -2.15 -22.77
N GLU A 477 14.04 -1.30 -23.59
CA GLU A 477 15.40 -1.46 -24.09
C GLU A 477 16.20 -0.17 -23.94
N GLN A 478 17.46 -0.29 -23.53
CA GLN A 478 18.38 0.84 -23.46
C GLN A 478 18.66 1.36 -24.87
N MET A 479 18.36 2.64 -25.10
CA MET A 479 18.87 3.31 -26.28
C MET A 479 20.32 3.72 -26.02
N VAL A 480 21.22 3.35 -26.92
CA VAL A 480 22.52 4.02 -26.98
C VAL A 480 22.22 5.48 -27.32
N ALA A 481 22.67 6.41 -26.47
CA ALA A 481 22.55 7.84 -26.76
C ALA A 481 23.23 8.15 -28.10
N SER A 482 22.48 8.11 -29.19
CA SER A 482 22.84 8.78 -30.42
C SER A 482 22.69 10.27 -30.15
N GLU A 483 23.66 11.05 -30.64
CA GLU A 483 23.75 12.49 -30.44
C GLU A 483 22.38 13.19 -30.57
N PRO A 484 22.10 14.23 -29.77
CA PRO A 484 20.80 14.88 -29.74
C PRO A 484 20.38 15.28 -31.16
N PHE A 485 19.24 14.75 -31.60
CA PHE A 485 18.55 15.22 -32.79
C PHE A 485 18.19 16.70 -32.56
N LEU A 486 19.01 17.58 -33.12
CA LEU A 486 18.64 18.97 -33.31
C LEU A 486 17.56 19.01 -34.40
N PRO A 487 16.39 19.61 -34.16
CA PRO A 487 15.43 19.83 -35.21
C PRO A 487 16.00 20.85 -36.21
N ASP A 488 15.95 20.51 -37.50
CA ASP A 488 16.14 21.46 -38.62
C ASP A 488 14.96 22.44 -38.73
#